data_AF-A0A0D6L9V5-F1
#
_entry.id   AF-A0A0D6L9V5-F1
#
_cell.length_a   1.000
_cell.length_b   1.000
_cell.length_c   1.000
_cell.angle_alpha   90.00
_cell.angle_beta   90.00
_cell.angle_gamma   90.00
#
_symmetry.space_group_name_H-M   'P 1'
#
loop_
_entity.id
_entity.type
_entity.pdbx_description
1 polymer ?
#
loop_
_entity_poly.entity_id
_entity_poly.type
_entity_poly.pdbx_seq_one_letter_code
_entity_poly.pdbx_strand_id
1 'polypeptide(L)'
;MNPGSPDPEKLQKSREAMLDECKRSTIGACTTEECLKTVAATIDYIVDNTDHIIMVIETMAGQGNTVGSTFEEVRDIISMESYDIRTKEAYNATMEKFDKIIGLKYLKAFHLNDSKGPVGCRVDRHENIGRGKIGKSGFKCLMDDERLDGIPLILETPEGDYPREMITLYSL
;
A
#
# COMPACT_ATOMS: atom_id res chain seq x y z
N MET A 1 -13.49 -15.48 -3.03
CA MET A 1 -14.30 -15.21 -4.25
C MET A 1 -13.58 -15.79 -5.45
N ASN A 2 -14.29 -16.25 -6.49
CA ASN A 2 -13.68 -16.62 -7.77
C ASN A 2 -14.51 -16.07 -8.95
N PRO A 3 -14.21 -14.85 -9.44
CA PRO A 3 -14.92 -14.25 -10.57
C PRO A 3 -14.64 -14.92 -11.93
N GLY A 4 -13.68 -15.86 -11.99
CA GLY A 4 -13.39 -16.69 -13.16
C GLY A 4 -13.93 -18.13 -13.05
N SER A 5 -14.86 -18.41 -12.12
CA SER A 5 -15.36 -19.77 -11.92
C SER A 5 -16.12 -20.28 -13.17
N PRO A 6 -15.79 -21.49 -13.69
CA PRO A 6 -16.56 -22.13 -14.77
C PRO A 6 -17.89 -22.72 -14.26
N ASP A 7 -18.07 -22.81 -12.94
CA ASP A 7 -19.29 -23.21 -12.28
C ASP A 7 -20.23 -21.99 -12.18
N PRO A 8 -21.42 -22.02 -12.84
CA PRO A 8 -22.29 -20.85 -12.90
C PRO A 8 -22.82 -20.37 -11.54
N GLU A 9 -23.07 -21.27 -10.58
CA GLU A 9 -23.56 -20.88 -9.26
C GLU A 9 -22.47 -20.20 -8.43
N LYS A 10 -21.23 -20.73 -8.50
CA LYS A 10 -20.06 -20.13 -7.81
C LYS A 10 -19.66 -18.81 -8.46
N LEU A 11 -19.80 -18.69 -9.77
CA LEU A 11 -19.61 -17.45 -10.51
C LEU A 11 -20.66 -16.39 -10.11
N GLN A 12 -21.93 -16.78 -10.05
CA GLN A 12 -23.02 -15.88 -9.65
C GLN A 12 -22.85 -15.40 -8.21
N LYS A 13 -22.58 -16.30 -7.26
CA LYS A 13 -22.29 -15.93 -5.85
C LYS A 13 -21.07 -15.02 -5.73
N SER A 14 -20.04 -15.23 -6.54
CA SER A 14 -18.86 -14.34 -6.55
C SER A 14 -19.19 -12.96 -7.11
N ARG A 15 -20.01 -12.87 -8.17
CA ARG A 15 -20.48 -11.60 -8.74
C ARG A 15 -21.39 -10.83 -7.78
N GLU A 16 -22.29 -11.53 -7.09
CA GLU A 16 -23.17 -10.94 -6.09
C GLU A 16 -22.38 -10.41 -4.89
N ALA A 17 -21.43 -11.18 -4.36
CA ALA A 17 -20.55 -10.72 -3.30
C ALA A 17 -19.71 -9.50 -3.70
N MET A 18 -19.13 -9.48 -4.91
CA MET A 18 -18.38 -8.32 -5.42
C MET A 18 -19.29 -7.11 -5.65
N LEU A 19 -20.51 -7.30 -6.18
CA LEU A 19 -21.47 -6.22 -6.39
C LEU A 19 -22.01 -5.65 -5.07
N ASP A 20 -22.19 -6.49 -4.05
CA ASP A 20 -22.55 -6.10 -2.70
C ASP A 20 -21.42 -5.30 -2.04
N GLU A 21 -20.16 -5.71 -2.23
CA GLU A 21 -18.99 -4.96 -1.76
C GLU A 21 -18.84 -3.60 -2.47
N CYS A 22 -19.05 -3.54 -3.79
CA CYS A 22 -19.11 -2.26 -4.52
C CYS A 22 -20.28 -1.36 -4.09
N LYS A 23 -21.32 -1.91 -3.44
CA LYS A 23 -22.45 -1.15 -2.88
C LYS A 23 -22.25 -0.79 -1.40
N ARG A 24 -21.41 -1.51 -0.66
CA ARG A 24 -20.97 -1.20 0.71
C ARG A 24 -20.02 0.01 0.73
N SER A 25 -20.55 1.18 0.38
CA SER A 25 -19.91 2.45 0.70
C SER A 25 -20.11 2.73 2.19
N THR A 26 -19.11 2.44 3.01
CA THR A 26 -19.10 2.67 4.47
C THR A 26 -18.84 4.13 4.87
N ILE A 27 -18.91 5.07 3.91
CA ILE A 27 -18.60 6.50 4.11
C ILE A 27 -19.48 7.10 5.21
N GLY A 28 -18.90 7.26 6.40
CA GLY A 28 -19.54 7.88 7.57
C GLY A 28 -20.47 6.98 8.39
N ALA A 29 -20.47 5.66 8.16
CA ALA A 29 -21.38 4.73 8.85
C ALA A 29 -20.87 4.24 10.22
N CYS A 30 -19.58 4.40 10.51
CA CYS A 30 -18.93 4.07 11.78
C CYS A 30 -17.76 5.02 12.04
N THR A 31 -17.24 5.02 13.27
CA THR A 31 -16.00 5.74 13.61
C THR A 31 -14.77 5.04 13.02
N THR A 32 -13.68 5.79 12.86
CA THR A 32 -12.37 5.24 12.49
C THR A 32 -12.01 4.03 13.37
N GLU A 33 -12.12 4.17 14.70
CA GLU A 33 -11.74 3.14 15.68
C GLU A 33 -12.56 1.83 15.53
N GLU A 34 -13.85 1.92 15.23
CA GLU A 34 -14.70 0.75 14.96
C GLU A 34 -14.32 0.05 13.64
N CYS A 35 -13.93 0.83 12.62
CA CYS A 35 -13.38 0.30 11.39
C CYS A 35 -12.03 -0.41 11.64
N LEU A 36 -11.12 0.19 12.45
CA LEU A 36 -9.86 -0.44 12.86
C LEU A 36 -10.07 -1.82 13.46
N LYS A 37 -10.92 -1.90 14.49
CA LYS A 37 -11.22 -3.16 15.20
C LYS A 37 -11.83 -4.22 14.28
N THR A 38 -12.66 -3.80 13.32
CA THR A 38 -13.31 -4.70 12.36
C THR A 38 -12.30 -5.27 11.35
N VAL A 39 -11.38 -4.44 10.85
CA VAL A 39 -10.31 -4.89 9.96
C VAL A 39 -9.34 -5.80 10.71
N ALA A 40 -8.86 -5.41 11.90
CA ALA A 40 -7.98 -6.24 12.73
C ALA A 40 -8.60 -7.63 13.02
N ALA A 41 -9.85 -7.69 13.50
CA ALA A 41 -10.53 -8.96 13.76
C ALA A 41 -10.75 -9.82 12.49
N THR A 42 -10.85 -9.19 11.32
CA THR A 42 -10.92 -9.89 10.03
C THR A 42 -9.56 -10.47 9.63
N ILE A 43 -8.47 -9.73 9.87
CA ILE A 43 -7.10 -10.20 9.66
C ILE A 43 -6.81 -11.40 10.57
N ASP A 44 -7.09 -11.27 11.87
CA ASP A 44 -6.92 -12.33 12.88
C ASP A 44 -7.68 -13.60 12.45
N TYR A 45 -8.95 -13.47 12.07
CA TYR A 45 -9.75 -14.61 11.59
C TYR A 45 -9.12 -15.30 10.37
N ILE A 46 -8.59 -14.55 9.41
CA ILE A 46 -7.95 -15.14 8.22
C ILE A 46 -6.64 -15.83 8.60
N VAL A 47 -5.83 -15.23 9.47
CA VAL A 47 -4.56 -15.82 9.95
C VAL A 47 -4.82 -17.11 10.73
N ASP A 48 -5.78 -17.11 11.67
CA ASP A 48 -6.16 -18.29 12.46
C ASP A 48 -6.72 -19.45 11.61
N ASN A 49 -7.15 -19.18 10.37
CA ASN A 49 -7.73 -20.15 9.45
C ASN A 49 -6.85 -20.42 8.20
N THR A 50 -5.59 -19.98 8.18
CA THR A 50 -4.65 -20.23 7.06
C THR A 50 -3.20 -20.47 7.52
N ASP A 51 -2.60 -21.59 7.11
CA ASP A 51 -1.25 -21.95 7.57
C ASP A 51 -0.11 -21.19 6.85
N HIS A 52 -0.34 -20.71 5.61
CA HIS A 52 0.72 -20.31 4.67
C HIS A 52 0.38 -19.06 3.83
N ILE A 53 -0.16 -18.00 4.45
CA ILE A 53 -0.29 -16.70 3.77
C ILE A 53 0.72 -15.69 4.32
N ILE A 54 1.21 -14.82 3.43
CA ILE A 54 1.79 -13.53 3.81
C ILE A 54 0.77 -12.49 3.38
N MET A 55 0.03 -11.93 4.34
CA MET A 55 -0.89 -10.85 4.08
C MET A 55 -0.08 -9.55 3.92
N VAL A 56 -0.16 -8.95 2.75
CA VAL A 56 0.45 -7.64 2.46
C VAL A 56 -0.69 -6.62 2.46
N ILE A 57 -0.60 -5.62 3.35
CA ILE A 57 -1.58 -4.55 3.43
C ILE A 57 -0.98 -3.31 2.77
N GLU A 58 -1.62 -2.88 1.68
CA GLU A 58 -1.17 -1.79 0.81
C GLU A 58 -1.53 -0.41 1.38
N THR A 59 -0.64 0.57 1.20
CA THR A 59 -0.79 1.93 1.70
C THR A 59 -1.62 2.85 0.79
N MET A 60 -2.67 3.49 1.30
CA MET A 60 -3.50 4.46 0.57
C MET A 60 -3.18 5.93 0.92
N ALA A 61 -3.46 6.85 -0.01
CA ALA A 61 -3.19 8.28 0.16
C ALA A 61 -4.08 9.04 1.17
N GLY A 62 -5.08 8.39 1.79
CA GLY A 62 -5.96 9.03 2.78
C GLY A 62 -6.99 10.01 2.19
N GLN A 63 -7.58 9.67 1.04
CA GLN A 63 -8.57 10.51 0.35
C GLN A 63 -10.00 10.27 0.90
N GLY A 64 -10.61 11.29 1.50
CA GLY A 64 -11.98 11.20 2.04
C GLY A 64 -12.01 10.56 3.44
N ASN A 65 -12.97 9.66 3.69
CA ASN A 65 -13.13 8.96 4.97
C ASN A 65 -12.33 7.64 5.01
N THR A 66 -11.18 7.56 4.33
CA THR A 66 -10.32 6.37 4.33
C THR A 66 -9.62 6.22 5.68
N VAL A 67 -9.67 5.01 6.23
CA VAL A 67 -9.07 4.63 7.51
C VAL A 67 -7.66 4.06 7.29
N GLY A 68 -6.75 4.28 8.24
CA GLY A 68 -5.32 3.99 8.10
C GLY A 68 -4.57 5.21 7.55
N SER A 69 -4.55 6.29 8.33
CA SER A 69 -4.03 7.60 7.94
C SER A 69 -3.09 8.24 8.97
N THR A 70 -2.78 7.54 10.06
CA THR A 70 -1.82 7.92 11.09
C THR A 70 -1.15 6.67 11.65
N PHE A 71 0.15 6.73 11.97
CA PHE A 71 0.90 5.59 12.50
C PHE A 71 0.26 4.85 13.69
N GLU A 72 -0.60 5.49 14.47
CA GLU A 72 -1.34 4.90 15.58
C GLU A 72 -2.53 4.06 15.08
N GLU A 73 -3.39 4.61 14.21
CA GLU A 73 -4.44 3.84 13.48
C GLU A 73 -3.82 2.63 12.74
N VAL A 74 -2.60 2.85 12.27
CA VAL A 74 -1.78 1.96 11.47
C VAL A 74 -0.95 0.98 12.31
N ARG A 75 -0.72 1.22 13.58
CA ARG A 75 -0.28 0.17 14.51
C ARG A 75 -1.45 -0.77 14.82
N ASP A 76 -2.66 -0.20 14.82
CA ASP A 76 -3.90 -0.87 15.15
C ASP A 76 -4.57 -1.56 13.91
N ILE A 77 -3.96 -1.45 12.70
CA ILE A 77 -4.27 -2.21 11.46
C ILE A 77 -3.02 -2.75 10.70
N ILE A 78 -1.97 -1.93 10.47
CA ILE A 78 -0.79 -2.04 9.56
C ILE A 78 -1.15 -1.80 8.06
N SER A 79 -0.58 -0.92 7.22
CA SER A 79 0.49 0.12 7.28
C SER A 79 -0.14 1.55 7.14
N MET A 80 0.45 2.56 6.45
CA MET A 80 -0.10 3.81 5.77
C MET A 80 -0.04 5.28 6.36
N GLU A 81 0.92 6.11 5.88
CA GLU A 81 0.72 7.54 5.45
C GLU A 81 1.59 7.79 4.18
N SER A 82 1.40 8.91 3.47
CA SER A 82 2.37 9.37 2.44
C SER A 82 3.57 10.07 3.10
N TYR A 83 4.67 9.34 3.30
CA TYR A 83 5.89 9.89 3.92
C TYR A 83 6.80 10.62 2.92
N ASP A 84 7.57 11.58 3.44
CA ASP A 84 8.56 12.27 2.63
C ASP A 84 9.82 11.41 2.47
N ILE A 85 9.99 10.85 1.29
CA ILE A 85 11.17 10.07 0.91
C ILE A 85 12.10 10.82 -0.06
N ARG A 86 11.87 12.12 -0.32
CA ARG A 86 12.53 12.86 -1.41
C ARG A 86 14.03 13.11 -1.21
N THR A 87 14.49 13.11 0.04
CA THR A 87 15.89 13.28 0.44
C THR A 87 16.31 12.14 1.38
N LYS A 88 17.63 11.92 1.55
CA LYS A 88 18.12 10.81 2.38
C LYS A 88 17.76 11.00 3.86
N GLU A 89 17.73 12.24 4.35
CA GLU A 89 17.33 12.58 5.71
C GLU A 89 15.86 12.24 5.95
N ALA A 90 14.98 12.64 5.02
CA ALA A 90 13.54 12.39 5.10
C ALA A 90 13.21 10.89 4.94
N TYR A 91 13.89 10.20 4.02
CA TYR A 91 13.82 8.76 3.85
C TYR A 91 14.29 8.00 5.11
N ASN A 92 15.43 8.36 5.70
CA ASN A 92 15.92 7.73 6.92
C ASN A 92 14.94 7.92 8.08
N ALA A 93 14.45 9.15 8.30
CA ALA A 93 13.46 9.45 9.34
C ALA A 93 12.14 8.67 9.12
N THR A 94 11.72 8.49 7.87
CA THR A 94 10.57 7.65 7.49
C THR A 94 10.79 6.19 7.88
N MET A 95 11.94 5.62 7.52
CA MET A 95 12.26 4.22 7.80
C MET A 95 12.48 3.94 9.30
N GLU A 96 13.09 4.87 10.04
CA GLU A 96 13.19 4.81 11.50
C GLU A 96 11.81 4.86 12.18
N LYS A 97 10.91 5.73 11.70
CA LYS A 97 9.55 5.84 12.24
C LYS A 97 8.71 4.59 11.92
N PHE A 98 8.89 4.00 10.74
CA PHE A 98 8.30 2.70 10.37
C PHE A 98 8.82 1.57 11.29
N ASP A 99 10.13 1.46 11.48
CA ASP A 99 10.73 0.39 12.30
C ASP A 99 10.31 0.49 13.78
N LYS A 100 10.26 1.72 14.32
CA LYS A 100 9.85 1.97 15.70
C LYS A 100 8.39 1.59 15.99
N ILE A 101 7.50 1.70 15.01
CA ILE A 101 6.05 1.61 15.21
C ILE A 101 5.50 0.26 14.72
N ILE A 102 6.00 -0.23 13.59
CA ILE A 102 5.59 -1.51 12.97
C ILE A 102 6.72 -2.53 13.11
N GLY A 103 7.93 -2.16 12.68
CA GLY A 103 9.11 -3.03 12.64
C GLY A 103 9.40 -3.57 11.25
N LEU A 104 10.64 -3.36 10.77
CA LEU A 104 11.09 -3.71 9.41
C LEU A 104 10.96 -5.21 9.10
N LYS A 105 10.96 -6.08 10.12
CA LYS A 105 10.70 -7.53 9.96
C LYS A 105 9.36 -7.84 9.29
N TYR A 106 8.36 -6.94 9.35
CA TYR A 106 7.05 -7.11 8.72
C TYR A 106 6.95 -6.44 7.33
N LEU A 107 7.97 -5.71 6.89
CA LEU A 107 8.05 -5.21 5.52
C LEU A 107 8.25 -6.39 4.56
N LYS A 108 7.42 -6.45 3.50
CA LYS A 108 7.36 -7.61 2.57
C LYS A 108 7.27 -7.23 1.09
N ALA A 109 6.92 -5.99 0.76
CA ALA A 109 6.93 -5.45 -0.59
C ALA A 109 6.92 -3.91 -0.54
N PHE A 110 7.25 -3.27 -1.66
CA PHE A 110 6.88 -1.87 -1.95
C PHE A 110 6.10 -1.80 -3.25
N HIS A 111 5.10 -0.91 -3.30
CA HIS A 111 4.59 -0.36 -4.55
C HIS A 111 5.37 0.93 -4.84
N LEU A 112 6.02 0.99 -6.01
CA LEU A 112 6.88 2.08 -6.45
C LEU A 112 6.16 2.93 -7.48
N ASN A 113 5.58 4.03 -7.00
CA ASN A 113 4.86 4.99 -7.81
C ASN A 113 5.44 6.39 -7.53
N ASP A 114 5.79 7.15 -8.57
CA ASP A 114 6.05 8.58 -8.38
C ASP A 114 4.70 9.31 -8.23
N SER A 115 4.66 10.49 -7.63
CA SER A 115 3.40 11.21 -7.37
C SER A 115 3.26 12.45 -8.25
N LYS A 116 2.09 12.65 -8.85
CA LYS A 116 1.74 13.92 -9.52
C LYS A 116 1.55 15.06 -8.52
N GLY A 117 1.15 14.75 -7.29
CA GLY A 117 0.89 15.71 -6.23
C GLY A 117 2.11 15.96 -5.31
N PRO A 118 2.16 17.09 -4.57
CA PRO A 118 3.17 17.28 -3.54
C PRO A 118 2.95 16.33 -2.35
N VAL A 119 3.99 16.14 -1.53
CA VAL A 119 3.90 15.34 -0.30
C VAL A 119 2.74 15.81 0.59
N GLY A 120 1.99 14.86 1.17
CA GLY A 120 0.86 15.17 2.05
C GLY A 120 -0.39 15.74 1.34
N CYS A 121 -0.45 15.76 0.00
CA CYS A 121 -1.63 16.27 -0.71
C CYS A 121 -2.91 15.43 -0.57
N ARG A 122 -2.80 14.19 -0.06
CA ARG A 122 -3.90 13.23 0.12
C ARG A 122 -4.72 12.94 -1.13
N VAL A 123 -4.06 12.98 -2.29
CA VAL A 123 -4.65 12.69 -3.60
C VAL A 123 -3.84 11.58 -4.24
N ASP A 124 -4.49 10.47 -4.53
CA ASP A 124 -3.84 9.32 -5.13
C ASP A 124 -3.75 9.47 -6.66
N ARG A 125 -2.55 9.85 -7.14
CA ARG A 125 -2.28 10.10 -8.56
C ARG A 125 -0.84 9.72 -8.91
N HIS A 126 -0.68 8.49 -9.38
CA HIS A 126 0.60 7.95 -9.83
C HIS A 126 1.17 8.66 -11.06
N GLU A 127 2.49 8.65 -11.16
CA GLU A 127 3.34 9.17 -12.23
C GLU A 127 4.50 8.20 -12.48
N ASN A 128 5.06 8.20 -13.70
CA ASN A 128 6.23 7.36 -14.01
C ASN A 128 7.46 7.78 -13.17
N ILE A 129 8.32 6.83 -12.86
CA ILE A 129 9.50 6.96 -12.00
C ILE A 129 10.38 8.14 -12.43
N GLY A 130 10.53 9.11 -11.53
CA GLY A 130 11.38 10.28 -11.73
C GLY A 130 10.76 11.40 -12.57
N ARG A 131 9.47 11.31 -12.93
CA ARG A 131 8.71 12.38 -13.59
C ARG A 131 7.78 13.16 -12.64
N GLY A 132 7.55 12.65 -11.43
CA GLY A 132 6.67 13.25 -10.43
C GLY A 132 7.41 14.09 -9.38
N LYS A 133 6.80 14.20 -8.20
CA LYS A 133 7.25 15.02 -7.07
C LYS A 133 8.08 14.25 -6.04
N ILE A 134 8.12 12.92 -6.10
CA ILE A 134 9.09 12.11 -5.35
C ILE A 134 10.44 12.25 -6.04
N GLY A 135 10.47 12.05 -7.35
CA GLY A 135 11.65 12.25 -8.17
C GLY A 135 12.76 11.23 -7.92
N LYS A 136 13.78 11.26 -8.79
CA LYS A 136 14.86 10.26 -8.79
C LYS A 136 15.68 10.20 -7.49
N SER A 137 15.80 11.30 -6.75
CA SER A 137 16.54 11.32 -5.48
C SER A 137 15.89 10.44 -4.41
N GLY A 138 14.56 10.41 -4.34
CA GLY A 138 13.85 9.55 -3.39
C GLY A 138 13.93 8.07 -3.77
N PHE A 139 13.74 7.75 -5.05
CA PHE A 139 13.95 6.37 -5.53
C PHE A 139 15.39 5.91 -5.34
N LYS A 140 16.40 6.78 -5.54
CA LYS A 140 17.79 6.43 -5.23
C LYS A 140 17.97 6.06 -3.75
N CYS A 141 17.37 6.82 -2.82
CA CYS A 141 17.47 6.53 -1.39
C CYS A 141 16.93 5.14 -1.01
N LEU A 142 15.92 4.66 -1.76
CA LEU A 142 15.30 3.34 -1.64
C LEU A 142 16.14 2.24 -2.32
N MET A 143 16.65 2.48 -3.53
CA MET A 143 17.50 1.51 -4.25
C MET A 143 18.89 1.33 -3.58
N ASP A 144 19.40 2.34 -2.88
CA ASP A 144 20.66 2.30 -2.11
C ASP A 144 20.48 1.71 -0.68
N ASP A 145 19.35 1.11 -0.34
CA ASP A 145 19.06 0.63 1.02
C ASP A 145 19.12 -0.91 1.13
N GLU A 146 20.27 -1.42 1.59
CA GLU A 146 20.54 -2.85 1.83
C GLU A 146 19.48 -3.55 2.71
N ARG A 147 18.71 -2.79 3.53
CA ARG A 147 17.60 -3.34 4.33
C ARG A 147 16.44 -3.86 3.47
N LEU A 148 16.41 -3.47 2.19
CA LEU A 148 15.38 -3.84 1.22
C LEU A 148 15.83 -4.94 0.26
N ASP A 149 17.04 -5.47 0.42
CA ASP A 149 17.56 -6.55 -0.42
C ASP A 149 16.65 -7.79 -0.35
N GLY A 150 16.21 -8.24 -1.53
CA GLY A 150 15.28 -9.37 -1.66
C GLY A 150 13.80 -9.02 -1.39
N ILE A 151 13.46 -7.77 -1.08
CA ILE A 151 12.06 -7.32 -0.98
C ILE A 151 11.52 -7.00 -2.38
N PRO A 152 10.38 -7.59 -2.80
CA PRO A 152 9.70 -7.24 -4.05
C PRO A 152 9.38 -5.75 -4.18
N LEU A 153 9.75 -5.17 -5.33
CA LEU A 153 9.45 -3.80 -5.72
C LEU A 153 8.52 -3.86 -6.95
N ILE A 154 7.28 -3.38 -6.79
CA ILE A 154 6.18 -3.51 -7.77
C ILE A 154 5.91 -2.13 -8.39
N LEU A 155 5.88 -2.02 -9.72
CA LEU A 155 5.55 -0.78 -10.42
C LEU A 155 4.05 -0.72 -10.77
N GLU A 156 3.38 0.39 -10.47
CA GLU A 156 1.97 0.63 -10.81
C GLU A 156 1.80 1.99 -11.52
N THR A 157 2.81 2.34 -12.31
CA THR A 157 2.93 3.60 -13.04
C THR A 157 2.01 3.65 -14.27
N PRO A 158 1.46 4.82 -14.62
CA PRO A 158 0.51 4.94 -15.74
C PRO A 158 1.17 4.74 -17.11
N GLU A 159 0.46 4.07 -18.03
CA GLU A 159 0.82 3.85 -19.45
C GLU A 159 2.27 3.33 -19.66
N GLY A 160 2.74 2.47 -18.75
CA GLY A 160 4.15 2.20 -18.50
C GLY A 160 4.97 1.55 -19.61
N ASP A 161 6.13 2.16 -19.88
CA ASP A 161 7.34 1.49 -20.42
C ASP A 161 8.10 0.86 -19.23
N TYR A 162 7.48 -0.14 -18.58
CA TYR A 162 8.03 -0.78 -17.39
C TYR A 162 9.48 -1.27 -17.56
N PRO A 163 9.92 -1.85 -18.71
CA PRO A 163 11.32 -2.19 -18.93
C PRO A 163 12.27 -1.00 -18.73
N ARG A 164 11.91 0.18 -19.25
CA ARG A 164 12.71 1.39 -19.10
C ARG A 164 12.65 1.98 -17.68
N GLU A 165 11.53 1.85 -16.99
CA GLU A 165 11.41 2.27 -15.59
C GLU A 165 12.25 1.38 -14.66
N MET A 166 12.25 0.06 -14.86
CA MET A 166 13.15 -0.87 -14.17
C MET A 166 14.63 -0.57 -14.47
N ILE A 167 15.00 -0.37 -15.75
CA ILE A 167 16.38 0.05 -16.12
C ILE A 167 16.74 1.37 -15.45
N THR A 168 15.79 2.31 -15.34
CA THR A 168 16.02 3.59 -14.65
C THR A 168 16.32 3.35 -13.18
N LEU A 169 15.49 2.58 -12.46
CA LEU A 169 15.68 2.25 -11.05
C LEU A 169 17.03 1.58 -10.77
N TYR A 170 17.41 0.56 -11.54
CA TYR A 170 18.71 -0.11 -11.42
C TYR A 170 19.92 0.72 -11.90
N SER A 171 19.70 1.95 -12.39
CA SER A 171 20.75 2.89 -12.81
C SER A 171 20.90 4.10 -11.90
N LEU A 172 20.10 4.21 -10.83
CA LEU A 172 20.14 5.32 -9.87
C LEU A 172 21.34 5.22 -8.94
#